data_AF-A0A7C3GJM2-F1
#
_entry.id   AF-A0A7C3GJM2-F1
#
_cell.length_a   1.000
_cell.length_b   1.000
_cell.length_c   1.000
_cell.angle_alpha   90.00
_cell.angle_beta   90.00
_cell.angle_gamma   90.00
#
_symmetry.space_group_name_H-M   'P 1'
#
loop_
_entity.id
_entity.type
_entity.pdbx_description
1 polymer ?
#
loop_
_entity_poly.entity_id
_entity_poly.type
_entity_poly.pdbx_seq_one_letter_code
_entity_poly.pdbx_strand_id
1 'polypeptide(L)'
;MLSHKIRTIIDELSQSLIEREDSLKLLLLAALSGEHILLLGPPGTAKSELAKRIRLAFGDAPYFERLLTRFSVPEELFGPLSIKALENDQYTRLTKNYLPEASIAFIDEIFKANSAILNTLLTLLNEREFDNGDRRIKTPLITVVAASNELPDGEELEALYDRFLFRSHVNPVTEAGFELLLDINDSDKPQVSEKLSSNDLKEVSKNYSSIKLDKDVSFMLKSLRNYLQQRDVYISDRRWRKAVKMLKVSALTNNRDTVSIWDCWLLQHCLWNTPEQQSLVFNWYTQHIGTNETIDIERINKLVKVWEQTLESEKSRTVPLYNERGEKLYCTPQGETTTESGQEYLVNRDGSALYLAPSDINNQTDRTNNNNGYTRQELEQNFFDDYYQQRHIDGKWVTIENYIADPENRFKK
;
A
#
# COMPACT_ATOMS: atom_id res chain seq x y z
N MET A 1 -0.67 18.08 -30.03
CA MET A 1 0.58 17.84 -30.79
C MET A 1 1.59 17.10 -29.93
N LEU A 2 1.95 17.61 -28.74
CA LEU A 2 2.94 16.96 -27.86
C LEU A 2 2.56 15.55 -27.40
N SER A 3 1.30 15.30 -27.02
CA SER A 3 0.85 13.96 -26.58
C SER A 3 0.99 12.89 -27.67
N HIS A 4 0.71 13.25 -28.92
CA HIS A 4 0.83 12.35 -30.06
C HIS A 4 2.30 11.99 -30.30
N LYS A 5 3.15 13.01 -30.33
CA LYS A 5 4.61 12.88 -30.41
C LYS A 5 5.17 11.96 -29.32
N ILE A 6 4.77 12.15 -28.06
CA ILE A 6 5.19 11.29 -26.94
C ILE A 6 4.75 9.84 -27.16
N ARG A 7 3.52 9.61 -27.62
CA ARG A 7 3.01 8.26 -27.90
C ARG A 7 3.81 7.58 -29.01
N THR A 8 4.05 8.28 -30.12
CA THR A 8 4.88 7.78 -31.22
C THR A 8 6.28 7.39 -30.73
N ILE A 9 6.91 8.24 -29.91
CA ILE A 9 8.22 7.95 -29.31
C ILE A 9 8.17 6.70 -28.45
N ILE A 10 7.15 6.54 -27.60
CA ILE A 10 7.00 5.34 -26.74
C ILE A 10 6.87 4.09 -27.61
N ASP A 11 5.99 4.12 -28.60
CA ASP A 11 5.73 2.98 -29.49
C ASP A 11 7.02 2.57 -30.22
N GLU A 12 7.75 3.53 -30.79
CA GLU A 12 9.03 3.28 -31.49
C GLU A 12 10.13 2.77 -30.54
N LEU A 13 10.25 3.34 -29.35
CA LEU A 13 11.25 2.93 -28.38
C LEU A 13 10.94 1.59 -27.71
N SER A 14 9.67 1.17 -27.68
CA SER A 14 9.25 -0.13 -27.14
C SER A 14 9.53 -1.32 -28.07
N GLN A 15 9.83 -1.07 -29.35
CA GLN A 15 10.10 -2.14 -30.32
C GLN A 15 11.25 -3.03 -29.85
N SER A 16 11.06 -4.35 -29.81
CA SER A 16 12.06 -5.30 -29.32
C SER A 16 12.48 -5.11 -27.85
N LEU A 17 11.67 -4.44 -27.02
CA LEU A 17 11.77 -4.48 -25.55
C LEU A 17 10.74 -5.44 -24.98
N ILE A 18 11.21 -6.52 -24.37
CA ILE A 18 10.34 -7.51 -23.75
C ILE A 18 10.11 -7.14 -22.30
N GLU A 19 8.85 -6.92 -21.92
CA GLU A 19 8.44 -6.65 -20.54
C GLU A 19 9.16 -5.45 -19.89
N ARG A 20 9.54 -4.44 -20.68
CA ARG A 20 10.18 -3.21 -20.19
C ARG A 20 9.45 -1.92 -20.55
N GLU A 21 8.26 -2.03 -21.13
CA GLU A 21 7.47 -0.89 -21.59
C GLU A 21 7.14 0.08 -20.44
N ASP A 22 6.75 -0.42 -19.27
CA ASP A 22 6.43 0.42 -18.11
C ASP A 22 7.67 1.17 -17.60
N SER A 23 8.83 0.51 -17.56
CA SER A 23 10.09 1.17 -17.17
C SER A 23 10.48 2.26 -18.17
N LEU A 24 10.27 2.03 -19.46
CA LEU A 24 10.51 3.02 -20.51
C LEU A 24 9.56 4.23 -20.40
N LYS A 25 8.27 3.99 -20.14
CA LYS A 25 7.28 5.06 -19.90
C LYS A 25 7.64 5.89 -18.68
N LEU A 26 8.07 5.25 -17.58
CA LEU A 26 8.54 5.93 -16.37
C LEU A 26 9.81 6.73 -16.63
N LEU A 27 10.76 6.20 -17.41
CA LEU A 27 11.98 6.92 -17.83
C LEU A 27 11.62 8.20 -18.58
N LEU A 28 10.71 8.11 -19.56
CA LEU A 28 10.29 9.26 -20.34
C LEU A 28 9.55 10.29 -19.48
N LEU A 29 8.66 9.83 -18.59
CA LEU A 29 7.96 10.71 -17.66
C LEU A 29 8.93 11.39 -16.67
N ALA A 30 9.96 10.70 -16.21
CA ALA A 30 11.01 11.26 -15.37
C ALA A 30 11.76 12.38 -16.10
N ALA A 31 12.15 12.13 -17.36
CA ALA A 31 12.82 13.12 -18.19
C ALA A 31 11.95 14.35 -18.46
N LEU A 32 10.68 14.16 -18.83
CA LEU A 32 9.72 15.26 -19.04
C LEU A 32 9.44 16.04 -17.75
N SER A 33 9.46 15.38 -16.60
CA SER A 33 9.31 16.01 -15.29
C SER A 33 10.57 16.73 -14.80
N GLY A 34 11.71 16.55 -15.48
CA GLY A 34 13.02 17.03 -15.02
C GLY A 34 13.46 16.36 -13.71
N GLU A 35 13.10 15.10 -13.53
CA GLU A 35 13.40 14.28 -12.36
C GLU A 35 14.26 13.08 -12.76
N HIS A 36 14.85 12.42 -11.77
CA HIS A 36 15.75 11.28 -11.97
C HIS A 36 15.06 9.97 -11.62
N ILE A 37 15.54 8.88 -12.22
CA ILE A 37 15.01 7.53 -12.01
C ILE A 37 16.12 6.56 -11.63
N LEU A 38 15.80 5.68 -10.68
CA LEU A 38 16.61 4.55 -10.29
C LEU A 38 15.99 3.24 -10.78
N LEU A 39 16.78 2.44 -11.49
CA LEU A 39 16.45 1.09 -11.93
C LEU A 39 17.10 0.08 -10.97
N LEU A 40 16.28 -0.60 -10.18
CA LEU A 40 16.72 -1.62 -9.23
C LEU A 40 16.49 -3.01 -9.83
N GLY A 41 17.49 -3.89 -9.76
CA GLY A 41 17.31 -5.28 -10.17
C GLY A 41 18.62 -5.99 -10.46
N PRO A 42 18.60 -7.32 -10.70
CA PRO A 42 19.81 -8.11 -10.92
C PRO A 42 20.56 -7.69 -12.19
N PRO A 43 21.87 -7.98 -12.29
CA PRO A 43 22.62 -7.73 -13.52
C PRO A 43 22.01 -8.49 -14.70
N GLY A 44 22.13 -7.95 -15.92
CA GLY A 44 21.60 -8.58 -17.13
C GLY A 44 20.12 -8.32 -17.44
N THR A 45 19.41 -7.49 -16.67
CA THR A 45 17.98 -7.18 -16.91
C THR A 45 17.69 -6.05 -17.91
N ALA A 46 18.64 -5.76 -18.81
CA ALA A 46 18.56 -4.72 -19.84
C ALA A 46 18.43 -3.27 -19.33
N LYS A 47 18.88 -2.98 -18.10
CA LYS A 47 18.88 -1.61 -17.51
C LYS A 47 19.67 -0.61 -18.35
N SER A 48 20.87 -0.98 -18.81
CA SER A 48 21.71 -0.13 -19.64
C SER A 48 21.10 0.10 -21.03
N GLU A 49 20.36 -0.89 -21.56
CA GLU A 49 19.66 -0.75 -22.84
C GLU A 49 18.50 0.25 -22.74
N LEU A 50 17.72 0.22 -21.66
CA LEU A 50 16.71 1.24 -21.36
C LEU A 50 17.30 2.66 -21.34
N ALA A 51 18.47 2.82 -20.71
CA ALA A 51 19.16 4.10 -20.64
C ALA A 51 19.72 4.57 -22.00
N LYS A 52 20.14 3.64 -22.86
CA LYS A 52 20.56 3.95 -24.24
C LYS A 52 19.38 4.33 -25.13
N ARG A 53 18.23 3.68 -24.95
CA ARG A 53 17.01 3.95 -25.72
C ARG A 53 16.42 5.31 -25.40
N ILE A 54 16.38 5.70 -24.11
CA ILE A 54 15.83 7.01 -23.75
C ILE A 54 16.60 8.16 -24.41
N ARG A 55 17.90 8.01 -24.68
CA ARG A 55 18.69 9.00 -25.44
C ARG A 55 18.09 9.27 -26.82
N LEU A 56 17.56 8.24 -27.50
CA LEU A 56 17.01 8.37 -28.85
C LEU A 56 15.72 9.20 -28.87
N ALA A 57 15.02 9.33 -27.73
CA ALA A 57 13.86 10.18 -27.57
C ALA A 57 14.18 11.68 -27.72
N PHE A 58 15.44 12.09 -27.54
CA PHE A 58 15.85 13.49 -27.49
C PHE A 58 16.74 13.87 -28.68
N GLY A 59 16.48 15.04 -29.27
CA GLY A 59 17.30 15.60 -30.34
C GLY A 59 18.56 16.24 -29.79
N ASP A 60 19.74 15.89 -30.34
CA ASP A 60 21.05 16.45 -30.01
C ASP A 60 21.33 16.59 -28.49
N ALA A 61 20.98 15.54 -27.72
CA ALA A 61 21.26 15.46 -26.29
C ALA A 61 22.62 14.78 -26.04
N PRO A 62 23.63 15.48 -25.49
CA PRO A 62 24.86 14.85 -25.02
C PRO A 62 24.55 13.76 -24.00
N TYR A 63 25.12 12.59 -24.22
CA TYR A 63 24.91 11.41 -23.40
C TYR A 63 26.21 11.03 -22.70
N PHE A 64 26.10 10.76 -21.40
CA PHE A 64 27.20 10.29 -20.56
C PHE A 64 26.84 8.94 -19.96
N GLU A 65 27.78 8.02 -19.95
CA GLU A 65 27.61 6.68 -19.37
C GLU A 65 28.85 6.30 -18.59
N ARG A 66 28.65 5.81 -17.36
CA ARG A 66 29.73 5.30 -16.51
C ARG A 66 29.23 4.23 -15.55
N LEU A 67 30.02 3.17 -15.41
CA LEU A 67 29.89 2.18 -14.34
C LEU A 67 30.72 2.64 -13.14
N LEU A 68 30.12 2.69 -11.95
CA LEU A 68 30.83 3.02 -10.73
C LEU A 68 31.35 1.78 -10.02
N THR A 69 32.54 1.94 -9.45
CA THR A 69 33.18 0.98 -8.57
C THR A 69 33.64 1.69 -7.31
N ARG A 70 34.00 0.91 -6.27
CA ARG A 70 34.56 1.47 -5.03
C ARG A 70 35.87 2.25 -5.25
N PHE A 71 36.52 2.06 -6.40
CA PHE A 71 37.76 2.72 -6.79
C PHE A 71 37.55 3.83 -7.83
N SER A 72 36.31 4.08 -8.26
CA SER A 72 36.03 5.13 -9.24
C SER A 72 36.43 6.49 -8.67
N VAL A 73 37.10 7.27 -9.50
CA VAL A 73 37.61 8.59 -9.12
C VAL A 73 36.73 9.71 -9.71
N PRO A 74 36.64 10.88 -9.07
CA PRO A 74 35.86 12.01 -9.57
C PRO A 74 36.19 12.39 -11.02
N GLU A 75 37.43 12.21 -11.46
CA GLU A 75 37.89 12.51 -12.82
C GLU A 75 37.18 11.69 -13.90
N GLU A 76 36.71 10.47 -13.57
CA GLU A 76 35.96 9.61 -14.50
C GLU A 76 34.55 10.14 -14.80
N LEU A 77 33.98 10.92 -13.87
CA LEU A 77 32.62 11.44 -13.94
C LEU A 77 32.57 12.91 -14.32
N PHE A 78 33.46 13.72 -13.74
CA PHE A 78 33.42 15.18 -13.86
C PHE A 78 34.55 15.74 -14.74
N GLY A 79 35.43 14.87 -15.21
CA GLY A 79 36.56 15.22 -16.07
C GLY A 79 37.86 15.45 -15.31
N PRO A 80 39.01 15.24 -15.97
CA PRO A 80 40.33 15.42 -15.37
C PRO A 80 40.61 16.89 -15.07
N LEU A 81 41.50 17.13 -14.11
CA LEU A 81 42.02 18.48 -13.86
C LEU A 81 42.86 18.97 -15.05
N SER A 82 42.71 20.25 -15.38
CA SER A 82 43.52 20.90 -16.40
C SER A 82 44.92 21.17 -15.85
N ILE A 83 45.94 20.50 -16.39
CA ILE A 83 47.35 20.71 -15.99
C ILE A 83 47.74 22.19 -16.18
N LYS A 84 47.32 22.82 -17.29
CA LYS A 84 47.57 24.24 -17.55
C LYS A 84 46.90 25.18 -16.54
N ALA A 85 45.74 24.81 -16.01
CA ALA A 85 45.07 25.60 -14.98
C ALA A 85 45.77 25.41 -13.63
N LEU A 86 46.17 24.17 -13.33
CA LEU A 86 46.87 23.82 -12.11
C LEU A 86 48.25 24.52 -12.00
N GLU A 87 48.96 24.68 -13.11
CA GLU A 87 50.19 25.50 -13.20
C GLU A 87 49.98 26.96 -12.77
N ASN A 88 48.74 27.44 -12.82
CA ASN A 88 48.33 28.78 -12.39
C ASN A 88 47.54 28.76 -11.07
N ASP A 89 47.70 27.71 -10.24
CA ASP A 89 47.00 27.50 -8.97
C ASP A 89 45.46 27.45 -9.10
N GLN A 90 44.94 27.08 -10.27
CA GLN A 90 43.51 26.95 -10.54
C GLN A 90 43.07 25.48 -10.63
N TYR A 91 42.16 25.08 -9.75
CA TYR A 91 41.60 23.72 -9.69
C TYR A 91 40.43 23.52 -10.68
N THR A 92 40.68 23.79 -11.96
CA THR A 92 39.66 23.70 -13.02
C THR A 92 39.69 22.35 -13.73
N ARG A 93 38.54 21.72 -13.90
CA ARG A 93 38.32 20.45 -14.62
C ARG A 93 37.94 20.66 -16.08
N LEU A 94 38.36 19.71 -16.92
CA LEU A 94 37.98 19.59 -18.32
C LEU A 94 36.67 18.78 -18.42
N THR A 95 35.53 19.48 -18.42
CA THR A 95 34.18 18.89 -18.34
C THR A 95 33.62 18.36 -19.66
N LYS A 96 34.35 18.53 -20.77
CA LYS A 96 33.87 18.18 -22.09
C LYS A 96 33.63 16.68 -22.23
N ASN A 97 32.41 16.30 -22.65
CA ASN A 97 31.94 14.91 -22.74
C ASN A 97 31.79 14.18 -21.39
N TYR A 98 31.79 14.91 -20.28
CA TYR A 98 31.57 14.37 -18.94
C TYR A 98 30.18 14.75 -18.41
N LEU A 99 29.83 14.25 -17.22
CA LEU A 99 28.53 14.46 -16.60
C LEU A 99 28.08 15.94 -16.53
N PRO A 100 28.93 16.94 -16.24
CA PRO A 100 28.50 18.34 -16.16
C PRO A 100 27.97 18.92 -17.48
N GLU A 101 28.35 18.36 -18.63
CA GLU A 101 27.89 18.78 -19.96
C GLU A 101 26.84 17.83 -20.57
N ALA A 102 26.50 16.74 -19.86
CA ALA A 102 25.54 15.77 -20.32
C ALA A 102 24.09 16.25 -20.13
N SER A 103 23.23 16.04 -21.13
CA SER A 103 21.79 16.21 -20.99
C SER A 103 21.12 14.96 -20.42
N ILE A 104 21.64 13.79 -20.76
CA ILE A 104 21.17 12.51 -20.22
C ILE A 104 22.38 11.75 -19.72
N ALA A 105 22.31 11.24 -18.49
CA ALA A 105 23.37 10.43 -17.94
C ALA A 105 22.85 9.08 -17.47
N PHE A 106 23.60 8.03 -17.81
CA PHE A 106 23.44 6.70 -17.23
C PHE A 106 24.58 6.43 -16.25
N ILE A 107 24.24 6.11 -15.00
CA ILE A 107 25.22 5.76 -13.98
C ILE A 107 24.86 4.39 -13.43
N ASP A 108 25.66 3.39 -13.78
CA ASP A 108 25.47 2.03 -13.28
C ASP A 108 26.22 1.84 -11.95
N GLU A 109 25.67 1.00 -11.09
CA GLU A 109 26.18 0.74 -9.73
C GLU A 109 26.31 2.02 -8.87
N ILE A 110 25.29 2.88 -8.90
CA ILE A 110 25.33 4.22 -8.29
C ILE A 110 25.71 4.21 -6.80
N PHE A 111 25.36 3.16 -6.06
CA PHE A 111 25.64 3.05 -4.63
C PHE A 111 27.07 2.60 -4.29
N LYS A 112 27.90 2.28 -5.30
CA LYS A 112 29.33 2.02 -5.12
C LYS A 112 30.19 3.29 -5.19
N ALA A 113 29.58 4.46 -5.35
CA ALA A 113 30.27 5.75 -5.35
C ALA A 113 30.95 6.05 -4.01
N ASN A 114 32.12 6.68 -4.05
CA ASN A 114 32.77 7.22 -2.85
C ASN A 114 32.17 8.57 -2.43
N SER A 115 32.44 9.01 -1.19
CA SER A 115 31.89 10.25 -0.64
C SER A 115 32.21 11.51 -1.46
N ALA A 116 33.37 11.56 -2.13
CA ALA A 116 33.71 12.70 -2.99
C ALA A 116 32.80 12.80 -4.22
N ILE A 117 32.52 11.66 -4.86
CA ILE A 117 31.56 11.58 -5.97
C ILE A 117 30.15 11.87 -5.48
N LEU A 118 29.74 11.29 -4.34
CA LEU A 118 28.39 11.46 -3.78
C LEU A 118 28.06 12.92 -3.51
N ASN A 119 28.94 13.65 -2.82
CA ASN A 119 28.72 15.06 -2.50
C ASN A 119 28.55 15.92 -3.75
N THR A 120 29.37 15.66 -4.77
CA THR A 120 29.31 16.36 -6.05
C THR A 120 28.02 16.03 -6.81
N LEU A 121 27.60 14.75 -6.81
CA LEU A 121 26.34 14.31 -7.40
C LEU A 121 25.13 14.93 -6.69
N LEU A 122 25.14 15.05 -5.36
CA LEU A 122 24.04 15.65 -4.60
C LEU A 122 23.78 17.08 -5.03
N THR A 123 24.83 17.89 -5.20
CA THR A 123 24.72 19.27 -5.71
C THR A 123 24.24 19.28 -7.15
N LEU A 124 24.86 18.48 -8.03
CA LEU A 124 24.57 18.43 -9.46
C LEU A 124 23.13 17.98 -9.75
N LEU A 125 22.62 16.96 -9.07
CA LEU A 125 21.25 16.47 -9.23
C LEU A 125 20.21 17.45 -8.66
N ASN A 126 20.57 18.23 -7.64
CA ASN A 126 19.64 19.14 -6.96
C ASN A 126 19.51 20.48 -7.65
N GLU A 127 20.65 21.14 -7.83
CA GLU A 127 20.75 22.53 -8.24
C GLU A 127 20.94 22.61 -9.76
N ARG A 128 21.24 21.49 -10.42
CA ARG A 128 21.65 21.44 -11.83
C ARG A 128 22.84 22.35 -12.10
N GLU A 129 23.71 22.46 -11.10
CA GLU A 129 24.92 23.27 -11.10
C GLU A 129 26.11 22.42 -10.67
N PHE A 130 27.29 22.75 -11.20
CA PHE A 130 28.53 22.06 -10.91
C PHE A 130 29.60 23.08 -10.52
N ASP A 131 30.26 22.84 -9.39
CA ASP A 131 31.35 23.67 -8.91
C ASP A 131 32.66 23.25 -9.59
N ASN A 132 33.11 24.05 -10.55
CA ASN A 132 34.35 23.83 -11.31
C ASN A 132 35.42 24.83 -10.87
N GLY A 133 36.21 24.45 -9.87
CA GLY A 133 37.19 25.33 -9.25
C GLY A 133 36.53 26.49 -8.53
N ASP A 134 36.78 27.71 -8.97
CA ASP A 134 36.24 28.96 -8.42
C ASP A 134 34.89 29.36 -9.03
N ARG A 135 34.40 28.61 -10.04
CA ARG A 135 33.19 28.96 -10.80
C ARG A 135 32.12 27.89 -10.67
N ARG A 136 30.89 28.34 -10.42
CA ARG A 136 29.71 27.50 -10.54
C ARG A 136 29.14 27.58 -11.95
N ILE A 137 29.01 26.43 -12.62
CA ILE A 137 28.48 26.33 -13.98
C ILE A 137 27.12 25.64 -13.98
N LYS A 138 26.20 26.09 -14.83
CA LYS A 138 24.91 25.41 -15.04
C LYS A 138 25.08 24.21 -15.95
N THR A 139 24.43 23.12 -15.58
CA THR A 139 24.44 21.86 -16.33
C THR A 139 23.19 21.77 -17.23
N PRO A 140 23.29 21.23 -18.45
CA PRO A 140 22.15 21.02 -19.34
C PRO A 140 21.35 19.75 -18.99
N LEU A 141 21.61 19.17 -17.83
CA LEU A 141 21.09 17.87 -17.42
C LEU A 141 19.55 17.89 -17.37
N ILE A 142 18.93 17.00 -18.14
CA ILE A 142 17.50 16.72 -18.16
C ILE A 142 17.21 15.67 -17.08
N THR A 143 17.79 14.49 -17.22
CA THR A 143 17.58 13.36 -16.29
C THR A 143 18.84 12.51 -16.11
N VAL A 144 18.83 11.75 -15.02
CA VAL A 144 19.83 10.74 -14.72
C VAL A 144 19.07 9.45 -14.53
N VAL A 145 19.53 8.43 -15.26
CA VAL A 145 19.11 7.05 -15.12
C VAL A 145 20.20 6.37 -14.31
N ALA A 146 19.92 6.10 -13.05
CA ALA A 146 20.81 5.32 -12.21
C ALA A 146 20.39 3.85 -12.22
N ALA A 147 21.34 2.95 -12.10
CA ALA A 147 21.09 1.53 -11.90
C ALA A 147 21.84 1.01 -10.67
N SER A 148 21.25 0.03 -10.01
CA SER A 148 21.87 -0.70 -8.91
C SER A 148 21.21 -2.07 -8.76
N ASN A 149 21.97 -3.05 -8.27
CA ASN A 149 21.45 -4.33 -7.81
C ASN A 149 21.24 -4.40 -6.29
N GLU A 150 21.75 -3.41 -5.55
CA GLU A 150 21.65 -3.29 -4.10
C GLU A 150 20.89 -2.02 -3.69
N LEU A 151 20.40 -2.00 -2.44
CA LEU A 151 19.84 -0.81 -1.79
C LEU A 151 20.98 0.00 -1.15
N PRO A 152 20.79 1.31 -0.91
CA PRO A 152 21.82 2.14 -0.28
C PRO A 152 22.13 1.64 1.14
N ASP A 153 23.41 1.67 1.52
CA ASP A 153 23.88 1.35 2.87
C ASP A 153 24.59 2.57 3.48
N GLY A 154 23.91 3.27 4.40
CA GLY A 154 24.41 4.46 5.08
C GLY A 154 23.76 5.78 4.69
N GLU A 155 23.85 6.78 5.58
CA GLU A 155 23.11 8.05 5.49
C GLU A 155 23.42 8.86 4.22
N GLU A 156 24.68 8.88 3.75
CA GLU A 156 25.07 9.61 2.53
C GLU A 156 24.39 9.03 1.28
N LEU A 157 24.31 7.69 1.20
CA LEU A 157 23.67 6.98 0.10
C LEU A 157 22.15 7.08 0.16
N GLU A 158 21.56 7.11 1.36
CA GLU A 158 20.13 7.40 1.54
C GLU A 158 19.77 8.81 1.07
N ALA A 159 20.61 9.80 1.36
CA ALA A 159 20.41 11.17 0.89
C ALA A 159 20.46 11.27 -0.64
N LEU A 160 21.33 10.48 -1.29
CA LEU A 160 21.36 10.34 -2.74
C LEU A 160 20.12 9.59 -3.26
N TYR A 161 19.73 8.52 -2.58
CA TYR A 161 18.56 7.72 -2.91
C TYR A 161 17.27 8.54 -2.87
N ASP A 162 17.14 9.52 -1.96
CA ASP A 162 15.99 10.44 -1.92
C ASP A 162 15.88 11.30 -3.21
N ARG A 163 17.00 11.58 -3.89
CA ARG A 163 17.06 12.43 -5.10
C ARG A 163 16.42 11.77 -6.32
N PHE A 164 16.33 10.45 -6.34
CA PHE A 164 15.63 9.70 -7.37
C PHE A 164 14.15 9.61 -6.99
N LEU A 165 13.33 10.44 -7.64
CA LEU A 165 11.89 10.43 -7.45
C LEU A 165 11.30 9.10 -7.92
N PHE A 166 11.68 8.68 -9.12
CA PHE A 166 11.17 7.46 -9.73
C PHE A 166 12.06 6.28 -9.37
N ARG A 167 11.42 5.16 -9.06
CA ARG A 167 12.05 3.90 -8.70
C ARG A 167 11.31 2.80 -9.45
N SER A 168 12.04 2.07 -10.29
CA SER A 168 11.51 0.94 -11.04
C SER A 168 12.28 -0.32 -10.69
N HIS A 169 11.56 -1.35 -10.24
CA HIS A 169 12.13 -2.67 -10.02
C HIS A 169 12.06 -3.47 -11.33
N VAL A 170 13.22 -3.79 -11.90
CA VAL A 170 13.36 -4.48 -13.18
C VAL A 170 13.72 -5.94 -12.92
N ASN A 171 12.70 -6.79 -12.94
CA ASN A 171 12.84 -8.23 -12.79
C ASN A 171 13.41 -8.90 -14.05
N PRO A 172 14.00 -10.10 -13.96
CA PRO A 172 14.20 -10.97 -15.11
C PRO A 172 12.90 -11.16 -15.90
N VAL A 173 13.02 -11.48 -17.19
CA VAL A 173 11.84 -11.75 -18.03
C VAL A 173 11.08 -12.96 -17.49
N THR A 174 9.76 -12.94 -17.63
CA THR A 174 8.94 -14.12 -17.32
C THR A 174 9.20 -15.25 -18.31
N GLU A 175 8.68 -16.45 -18.03
CA GLU A 175 8.77 -17.59 -18.94
C GLU A 175 8.18 -17.28 -20.33
N ALA A 176 7.05 -16.56 -20.39
CA ALA A 176 6.46 -16.12 -21.65
C ALA A 176 7.34 -15.09 -22.38
N GLY A 177 7.98 -14.18 -21.63
CA GLY A 177 8.94 -13.23 -22.18
C GLY A 177 10.25 -13.90 -22.63
N PHE A 178 10.61 -15.05 -22.07
CA PHE A 178 11.84 -15.75 -22.39
C PHE A 178 11.83 -16.30 -23.82
N GLU A 179 10.71 -16.88 -24.28
CA GLU A 179 10.56 -17.32 -25.67
C GLU A 179 10.78 -16.17 -26.65
N LEU A 180 10.11 -15.03 -26.40
CA LEU A 180 10.29 -13.82 -27.19
C LEU A 180 11.74 -13.33 -27.16
N LEU A 181 12.46 -13.50 -26.04
CA LEU A 181 13.83 -13.03 -25.88
C LEU A 181 14.80 -13.83 -26.75
N LEU A 182 14.56 -15.13 -26.91
CA LEU A 182 15.34 -15.99 -27.78
C LEU A 182 15.17 -15.66 -29.27
N ASP A 183 14.02 -15.10 -29.64
CA ASP A 183 13.68 -14.74 -31.02
C ASP A 183 14.11 -13.30 -31.40
N ILE A 184 14.68 -12.53 -30.47
CA ILE A 184 15.17 -11.17 -30.78
C ILE A 184 16.37 -11.23 -31.72
N ASN A 185 16.29 -10.49 -32.81
CA ASN A 185 17.45 -10.20 -33.66
C ASN A 185 18.16 -8.92 -33.20
N ASP A 186 19.47 -9.00 -32.94
CA ASP A 186 20.32 -7.87 -32.53
C ASP A 186 20.43 -6.74 -33.58
N SER A 187 19.96 -6.97 -34.81
CA SER A 187 19.96 -5.97 -35.89
C SER A 187 18.87 -4.91 -35.75
N ASP A 188 17.83 -5.16 -34.96
CA ASP A 188 16.67 -4.27 -34.82
C ASP A 188 16.93 -3.18 -33.79
N LYS A 189 17.72 -2.17 -34.18
CA LYS A 189 17.86 -0.94 -33.41
C LYS A 189 16.63 -0.07 -33.62
N PRO A 190 15.97 0.40 -32.54
CA PRO A 190 14.80 1.26 -32.68
C PRO A 190 15.19 2.54 -33.42
N GLN A 191 14.46 2.87 -34.48
CA GLN A 191 14.57 4.16 -35.15
C GLN A 191 13.43 5.04 -34.69
N VAL A 192 13.80 6.17 -34.10
CA VAL A 192 12.85 7.16 -33.61
C VAL A 192 12.66 8.23 -34.68
N SER A 193 11.44 8.36 -35.20
CA SER A 193 11.10 9.31 -36.26
C SER A 193 10.94 10.73 -35.72
N GLU A 194 10.39 10.87 -34.51
CA GLU A 194 10.16 12.14 -33.84
C GLU A 194 11.00 12.28 -32.56
N LYS A 195 11.70 13.40 -32.39
CA LYS A 195 12.51 13.62 -31.18
C LYS A 195 12.03 14.81 -30.38
N LEU A 196 12.03 14.68 -29.05
CA LEU A 196 11.80 15.78 -28.12
C LEU A 196 12.90 16.82 -28.24
N SER A 197 12.48 18.06 -28.44
CA SER A 197 13.35 19.23 -28.48
C SER A 197 13.46 19.88 -27.10
N SER A 198 14.47 20.74 -26.93
CA SER A 198 14.59 21.56 -25.72
C SER A 198 13.41 22.52 -25.53
N ASN A 199 12.71 22.91 -26.61
CA ASN A 199 11.51 23.73 -26.53
C ASN A 199 10.31 22.93 -25.99
N ASP A 200 10.15 21.67 -26.38
CA ASP A 200 9.09 20.79 -25.86
C ASP A 200 9.22 20.65 -24.33
N LEU A 201 10.46 20.47 -23.84
CA LEU A 201 10.73 20.38 -22.40
C LEU A 201 10.45 21.69 -21.65
N LYS A 202 10.78 22.84 -22.25
CA LYS A 202 10.45 24.15 -21.68
C LYS A 202 8.94 24.39 -21.65
N GLU A 203 8.22 23.95 -22.67
CA GLU A 203 6.77 24.02 -22.73
C GLU A 203 6.14 23.20 -21.59
N VAL A 204 6.58 21.95 -21.41
CA VAL A 204 6.13 21.11 -20.28
C VAL A 204 6.42 21.78 -18.94
N SER A 205 7.65 22.28 -18.75
CA SER A 205 8.09 22.96 -17.53
C SER A 205 7.28 24.23 -17.22
N LYS A 206 6.80 24.94 -18.23
CA LYS A 206 5.98 26.14 -18.04
C LYS A 206 4.52 25.77 -17.75
N ASN A 207 3.98 24.82 -18.52
CA ASN A 207 2.55 24.51 -18.54
C ASN A 207 2.12 23.57 -17.42
N TYR A 208 3.00 22.78 -16.79
CA TYR A 208 2.56 21.91 -15.68
C TYR A 208 2.03 22.72 -14.49
N SER A 209 2.46 23.98 -14.34
CA SER A 209 2.04 24.85 -13.24
C SER A 209 0.56 25.24 -13.31
N SER A 210 -0.02 25.33 -14.52
CA SER A 210 -1.43 25.66 -14.73
C SER A 210 -2.37 24.48 -14.49
N ILE A 211 -1.86 23.24 -14.46
CA ILE A 211 -2.65 22.04 -14.19
C ILE A 211 -3.16 22.08 -12.75
N LYS A 212 -4.47 21.93 -12.61
CA LYS A 212 -5.15 21.90 -11.32
C LYS A 212 -5.10 20.50 -10.73
N LEU A 213 -4.99 20.45 -9.41
CA LEU A 213 -5.07 19.20 -8.66
C LEU A 213 -6.50 19.05 -8.15
N ASP A 214 -7.14 17.95 -8.48
CA ASP A 214 -8.52 17.68 -8.06
C ASP A 214 -8.60 17.49 -6.55
N LYS A 215 -9.74 17.84 -5.94
CA LYS A 215 -9.94 17.74 -4.50
C LYS A 215 -9.82 16.29 -4.04
N ASP A 216 -10.37 15.36 -4.80
CA ASP A 216 -10.29 13.92 -4.54
C ASP A 216 -8.84 13.43 -4.51
N VAL A 217 -8.00 13.90 -5.44
CA VAL A 217 -6.56 13.59 -5.46
C VAL A 217 -5.88 14.15 -4.21
N SER A 218 -6.22 15.38 -3.79
CA SER A 218 -5.63 15.97 -2.59
C SER A 218 -6.00 15.19 -1.32
N PHE A 219 -7.23 14.68 -1.25
CA PHE A 219 -7.70 13.83 -0.15
C PHE A 219 -6.96 12.49 -0.17
N MET A 220 -6.87 11.84 -1.33
CA MET A 220 -6.15 10.58 -1.52
C MET A 220 -4.68 10.71 -1.10
N LEU A 221 -3.98 11.78 -1.49
CA LEU A 221 -2.59 12.00 -1.09
C LEU A 221 -2.42 12.15 0.43
N LYS A 222 -3.36 12.84 1.11
CA LYS A 222 -3.36 12.96 2.58
C LYS A 222 -3.60 11.61 3.25
N SER A 223 -4.59 10.85 2.78
CA SER A 223 -4.91 9.53 3.31
C SER A 223 -3.75 8.56 3.10
N LEU A 224 -3.09 8.58 1.94
CA LEU A 224 -1.90 7.78 1.67
C LEU A 224 -0.74 8.16 2.59
N ARG A 225 -0.52 9.46 2.81
CA ARG A 225 0.51 9.93 3.76
C ARG A 225 0.28 9.36 5.16
N ASN A 226 -0.95 9.44 5.67
CA ASN A 226 -1.28 8.91 6.98
C ASN A 226 -1.09 7.39 7.05
N TYR A 227 -1.50 6.67 5.99
CA TYR A 227 -1.33 5.22 5.90
C TYR A 227 0.15 4.81 5.90
N LEU A 228 1.01 5.51 5.16
CA LEU A 228 2.45 5.24 5.13
C LEU A 228 3.11 5.56 6.49
N GLN A 229 2.69 6.63 7.15
CA GLN A 229 3.17 6.97 8.50
C GLN A 229 2.80 5.91 9.54
N GLN A 230 1.60 5.32 9.46
CA GLN A 230 1.18 4.23 10.36
C GLN A 230 1.97 2.93 10.17
N ARG A 231 2.67 2.77 9.05
CA ARG A 231 3.49 1.61 8.73
C ARG A 231 4.99 1.91 8.78
N ASP A 232 5.38 3.00 9.43
CA ASP A 232 6.76 3.45 9.59
C ASP A 232 7.51 3.68 8.26
N VAL A 233 6.79 3.95 7.17
CA VAL A 233 7.38 4.31 5.88
C VAL A 233 7.55 5.82 5.82
N TYR A 234 8.76 6.29 6.12
CA TYR A 234 9.09 7.71 6.03
C TYR A 234 9.27 8.17 4.58
N ILE A 235 8.52 9.21 4.20
CA ILE A 235 8.59 9.89 2.90
C ILE A 235 8.72 11.39 3.16
N SER A 236 9.76 11.99 2.59
CA SER A 236 10.05 13.42 2.75
C SER A 236 8.97 14.33 2.13
N ASP A 237 8.69 15.48 2.75
CA ASP A 237 7.76 16.48 2.18
C ASP A 237 8.21 16.93 0.78
N ARG A 238 9.52 16.97 0.55
CA ARG A 238 10.12 17.26 -0.76
C ARG A 238 9.66 16.26 -1.81
N ARG A 239 9.70 14.97 -1.49
CA ARG A 239 9.25 13.91 -2.39
C ARG A 239 7.77 14.02 -2.72
N TRP A 240 6.92 14.35 -1.75
CA TRP A 240 5.50 14.63 -2.00
C TRP A 240 5.28 15.76 -3.00
N ARG A 241 6.02 16.87 -2.87
CA ARG A 241 5.92 17.99 -3.82
C ARG A 241 6.37 17.59 -5.23
N LYS A 242 7.45 16.81 -5.33
CA LYS A 242 7.93 16.27 -6.60
C LYS A 242 6.96 15.26 -7.22
N ALA A 243 6.33 14.40 -6.41
CA ALA A 243 5.29 13.49 -6.88
C ALA A 243 4.08 14.25 -7.44
N VAL A 244 3.62 15.32 -6.77
CA VAL A 244 2.55 16.18 -7.30
C VAL A 244 2.95 16.83 -8.62
N LYS A 245 4.19 17.31 -8.76
CA LYS A 245 4.70 17.84 -10.04
C LYS A 245 4.63 16.77 -11.13
N MET A 246 5.09 15.55 -10.83
CA MET A 246 5.04 14.41 -11.75
C MET A 246 3.60 14.09 -12.19
N LEU A 247 2.63 14.07 -11.26
CA LEU A 247 1.22 13.84 -11.59
C LEU A 247 0.66 14.92 -12.53
N LYS A 248 1.03 16.18 -12.31
CA LYS A 248 0.66 17.29 -13.20
C LYS A 248 1.26 17.15 -14.59
N VAL A 249 2.52 16.72 -14.67
CA VAL A 249 3.19 16.44 -15.96
C VAL A 249 2.50 15.28 -16.66
N SER A 250 2.15 14.20 -15.96
CA SER A 250 1.37 13.07 -16.51
C SER A 250 0.06 13.56 -17.13
N ALA A 251 -0.73 14.35 -16.39
CA ALA A 251 -1.98 14.91 -16.89
C ALA A 251 -1.76 15.78 -18.15
N LEU A 252 -0.77 16.69 -18.11
CA LEU A 252 -0.42 17.55 -19.25
C LEU A 252 -0.02 16.74 -20.49
N THR A 253 0.83 15.73 -20.34
CA THR A 253 1.28 14.88 -21.45
C THR A 253 0.15 14.05 -22.08
N ASN A 254 -0.94 13.86 -21.32
CA ASN A 254 -2.17 13.21 -21.77
C ASN A 254 -3.25 14.22 -22.23
N ASN A 255 -2.91 15.49 -22.45
CA ASN A 255 -3.84 16.59 -22.80
C ASN A 255 -5.00 16.77 -21.80
N ARG A 256 -4.75 16.57 -20.50
CA ARG A 256 -5.71 16.84 -19.44
C ARG A 256 -5.30 18.06 -18.63
N ASP A 257 -6.26 18.93 -18.34
CA ASP A 257 -6.05 20.16 -17.55
C ASP A 257 -6.13 19.94 -16.02
N THR A 258 -6.51 18.72 -15.63
CA THR A 258 -6.69 18.31 -14.23
C THR A 258 -6.06 16.95 -13.98
N VAL A 259 -5.37 16.83 -12.84
CA VAL A 259 -4.88 15.53 -12.34
C VAL A 259 -6.07 14.69 -11.91
N SER A 260 -6.14 13.46 -12.40
CA SER A 260 -7.22 12.52 -12.06
C SER A 260 -6.72 11.49 -11.05
N ILE A 261 -7.66 10.79 -10.41
CA ILE A 261 -7.37 9.66 -9.51
C ILE A 261 -6.52 8.60 -10.22
N TRP A 262 -6.72 8.40 -11.52
CA TRP A 262 -5.94 7.44 -12.31
C TRP A 262 -4.44 7.74 -12.36
N ASP A 263 -4.05 9.02 -12.29
CA ASP A 263 -2.62 9.39 -12.25
C ASP A 263 -1.97 8.92 -10.94
N CYS A 264 -2.73 8.78 -9.85
CA CYS A 264 -2.21 8.33 -8.55
C CYS A 264 -1.65 6.91 -8.60
N TRP A 265 -1.99 6.11 -9.62
CA TRP A 265 -1.34 4.82 -9.86
C TRP A 265 0.19 4.96 -9.95
N LEU A 266 0.71 6.07 -10.48
CA LEU A 266 2.14 6.35 -10.59
C LEU A 266 2.85 6.51 -9.24
N LEU A 267 2.12 6.76 -8.15
CA LEU A 267 2.68 6.92 -6.81
C LEU A 267 3.38 5.65 -6.32
N GLN A 268 2.96 4.47 -6.80
CA GLN A 268 3.62 3.21 -6.51
C GLN A 268 5.07 3.16 -7.00
N HIS A 269 5.47 4.04 -7.92
CA HIS A 269 6.85 4.11 -8.42
C HIS A 269 7.67 5.20 -7.74
N CYS A 270 7.10 5.90 -6.75
CA CYS A 270 7.74 7.04 -6.10
C CYS A 270 7.75 6.95 -4.56
N LEU A 271 6.73 6.35 -3.96
CA LEU A 271 6.44 6.47 -2.52
C LEU A 271 6.77 5.20 -1.71
N TRP A 272 7.93 4.60 -1.96
CA TRP A 272 8.45 3.45 -1.22
C TRP A 272 9.96 3.53 -1.10
N ASN A 273 10.56 2.97 -0.05
CA ASN A 273 12.01 2.89 0.17
C ASN A 273 12.61 1.52 -0.09
N THR A 274 11.80 0.46 -0.03
CA THR A 274 12.20 -0.87 -0.45
C THR A 274 11.22 -1.44 -1.47
N PRO A 275 11.64 -2.34 -2.39
CA PRO A 275 10.74 -2.91 -3.40
C PRO A 275 9.50 -3.59 -2.81
N GLU A 276 9.58 -4.15 -1.61
CA GLU A 276 8.45 -4.82 -0.94
C GLU A 276 7.33 -3.82 -0.58
N GLN A 277 7.71 -2.57 -0.27
CA GLN A 277 6.77 -1.50 0.05
C GLN A 277 6.00 -1.02 -1.19
N GLN A 278 6.48 -1.28 -2.41
CA GLN A 278 5.75 -0.94 -3.64
C GLN A 278 4.36 -1.59 -3.64
N SER A 279 4.29 -2.88 -3.27
CA SER A 279 3.03 -3.63 -3.16
C SER A 279 2.08 -3.04 -2.12
N LEU A 280 2.59 -2.43 -1.05
CA LEU A 280 1.77 -1.76 -0.04
C LEU A 280 1.07 -0.52 -0.61
N VAL A 281 1.80 0.30 -1.38
CA VAL A 281 1.24 1.49 -2.03
C VAL A 281 0.23 1.09 -3.10
N PHE A 282 0.55 0.07 -3.90
CA PHE A 282 -0.35 -0.45 -4.93
C PHE A 282 -1.65 -1.00 -4.34
N ASN A 283 -1.56 -1.87 -3.33
CA ASN A 283 -2.73 -2.45 -2.67
C ASN A 283 -3.58 -1.40 -1.96
N TRP A 284 -2.94 -0.40 -1.35
CA TRP A 284 -3.68 0.73 -0.78
C TRP A 284 -4.42 1.51 -1.86
N TYR A 285 -3.76 1.81 -2.98
CA TYR A 285 -4.38 2.53 -4.09
C TYR A 285 -5.58 1.75 -4.66
N THR A 286 -5.45 0.45 -4.95
CA THR A 286 -6.54 -0.36 -5.50
C THR A 286 -7.75 -0.46 -4.59
N GLN A 287 -7.55 -0.45 -3.26
CA GLN A 287 -8.65 -0.44 -2.28
C GLN A 287 -9.39 0.90 -2.21
N HIS A 288 -8.72 2.01 -2.56
CA HIS A 288 -9.26 3.37 -2.46
C HIS A 288 -9.65 3.96 -3.83
N ILE A 289 -9.39 3.25 -4.93
CA ILE A 289 -9.97 3.58 -6.25
C ILE A 289 -11.47 3.27 -6.19
N GLY A 290 -12.30 4.29 -6.42
CA GLY A 290 -13.77 4.16 -6.44
C GLY A 290 -14.47 4.58 -5.14
N THR A 291 -13.71 4.84 -4.07
CA THR A 291 -14.23 5.49 -2.86
C THR A 291 -14.11 7.01 -3.05
N ASN A 292 -15.09 7.60 -3.73
CA ASN A 292 -15.24 9.07 -3.83
C ASN A 292 -15.57 9.65 -2.43
N GLU A 293 -15.40 10.96 -2.23
CA GLU A 293 -15.83 11.70 -1.02
C GLU A 293 -17.26 11.36 -0.55
N THR A 294 -18.12 10.84 -1.44
CA THR A 294 -19.50 10.46 -1.15
C THR A 294 -19.66 9.14 -0.41
N ILE A 295 -18.65 8.28 -0.38
CA ILE A 295 -18.69 7.00 0.33
C ILE A 295 -17.71 7.04 1.48
N ASP A 296 -18.19 7.64 2.57
CA ASP A 296 -17.60 7.47 3.88
C ASP A 296 -17.71 5.98 4.26
N ILE A 297 -16.62 5.24 4.06
CA ILE A 297 -16.49 3.80 4.36
C ILE A 297 -16.83 3.55 5.83
N GLU A 298 -16.58 4.51 6.71
CA GLU A 298 -16.92 4.45 8.13
C GLU A 298 -18.45 4.45 8.31
N ARG A 299 -19.17 5.21 7.49
CA ARG A 299 -20.64 5.23 7.43
C ARG A 299 -21.22 3.94 6.85
N ILE A 300 -20.61 3.37 5.82
CA ILE A 300 -21.02 2.06 5.29
C ILE A 300 -20.79 0.97 6.34
N ASN A 301 -19.62 0.93 6.98
CA ASN A 301 -19.35 -0.04 8.04
C ASN A 301 -20.32 0.13 9.22
N LYS A 302 -20.68 1.36 9.57
CA LYS A 302 -21.71 1.63 10.59
C LYS A 302 -23.09 1.13 10.16
N LEU A 303 -23.47 1.31 8.89
CA LEU A 303 -24.71 0.78 8.34
C LEU A 303 -24.72 -0.74 8.34
N VAL A 304 -23.67 -1.40 7.85
CA VAL A 304 -23.54 -2.87 7.86
C VAL A 304 -23.71 -3.40 9.28
N LYS A 305 -23.05 -2.78 10.26
CA LYS A 305 -23.13 -3.18 11.67
C LYS A 305 -24.55 -3.02 12.26
N VAL A 306 -25.27 -1.98 11.87
CA VAL A 306 -26.68 -1.77 12.26
C VAL A 306 -27.58 -2.84 11.63
N TRP A 307 -27.34 -3.19 10.36
CA TRP A 307 -28.12 -4.22 9.66
C TRP A 307 -27.84 -5.62 10.19
N GLU A 308 -26.60 -5.94 10.54
CA GLU A 308 -26.24 -7.19 11.23
C GLU A 308 -26.95 -7.31 12.58
N GLN A 309 -26.95 -6.25 13.39
CA GLN A 309 -27.69 -6.21 14.66
C GLN A 309 -29.21 -6.35 14.45
N THR A 310 -29.75 -5.73 13.40
CA THR A 310 -31.17 -5.83 13.08
C THR A 310 -31.53 -7.25 12.64
N LEU A 311 -30.70 -7.88 11.82
CA LEU A 311 -30.88 -9.24 11.34
C LEU A 311 -30.76 -10.28 12.47
N GLU A 312 -29.86 -10.08 13.43
CA GLU A 312 -29.80 -10.88 14.66
C GLU A 312 -31.07 -10.70 15.52
N SER A 313 -31.58 -9.47 15.61
CA SER A 313 -32.84 -9.19 16.33
C SER A 313 -34.07 -9.79 15.64
N GLU A 314 -34.07 -9.89 14.31
CA GLU A 314 -35.14 -10.52 13.54
C GLU A 314 -35.06 -12.03 13.55
N LYS A 315 -33.85 -12.61 13.50
CA LYS A 315 -33.65 -14.07 13.65
C LYS A 315 -34.04 -14.56 15.05
N SER A 316 -33.90 -13.72 16.07
CA SER A 316 -34.33 -14.02 17.44
C SER A 316 -35.81 -13.71 17.71
N ARG A 317 -36.54 -13.08 16.76
CA ARG A 317 -37.99 -12.93 16.86
C ARG A 317 -38.68 -14.26 16.61
N THR A 318 -39.17 -14.87 17.67
CA THR A 318 -40.18 -15.93 17.59
C THR A 318 -41.47 -15.35 17.03
N VAL A 319 -41.82 -15.73 15.79
CA VAL A 319 -43.08 -15.34 15.16
C VAL A 319 -44.19 -16.24 15.73
N PRO A 320 -45.26 -15.69 16.32
CA PRO A 320 -46.39 -16.50 16.79
C PRO A 320 -47.09 -17.16 15.60
N LEU A 321 -47.34 -18.47 15.69
CA LEU A 321 -48.11 -19.23 14.72
C LEU A 321 -49.60 -18.98 14.94
N TYR A 322 -50.37 -18.82 13.86
CA TYR A 322 -51.81 -18.62 13.89
C TYR A 322 -52.52 -19.76 13.15
N ASN A 323 -53.73 -20.11 13.57
CA ASN A 323 -54.59 -21.06 12.84
C ASN A 323 -55.28 -20.38 11.63
N GLU A 324 -55.97 -21.15 10.78
CA GLU A 324 -56.70 -20.64 9.60
C GLU A 324 -57.83 -19.63 9.93
N ARG A 325 -58.19 -19.50 11.22
CA ARG A 325 -59.19 -18.55 11.72
C ARG A 325 -58.57 -17.29 12.36
N GLY A 326 -57.23 -17.18 12.37
CA GLY A 326 -56.50 -16.01 12.87
C GLY A 326 -56.22 -16.00 14.39
N GLU A 327 -56.37 -17.13 15.08
CA GLU A 327 -56.12 -17.25 16.52
C GLU A 327 -54.70 -17.79 16.79
N LYS A 328 -54.03 -17.29 17.82
CA LYS A 328 -52.66 -17.71 18.19
C LYS A 328 -52.65 -19.16 18.69
N LEU A 329 -51.72 -19.95 18.18
CA LEU A 329 -51.48 -21.32 18.59
C LEU A 329 -50.37 -21.38 19.65
N TYR A 330 -50.62 -22.14 20.71
CA TYR A 330 -49.67 -22.43 21.80
C TYR A 330 -49.36 -23.92 21.80
N CYS A 331 -48.13 -24.33 22.13
CA CYS A 331 -47.76 -25.74 22.24
C CYS A 331 -47.88 -26.21 23.69
N THR A 332 -48.52 -27.36 23.92
CA THR A 332 -48.48 -28.05 25.22
C THR A 332 -47.11 -28.66 25.48
N PRO A 333 -46.78 -29.00 26.74
CA PRO A 333 -45.55 -29.75 27.08
C PRO A 333 -45.45 -31.13 26.41
N GLN A 334 -46.56 -31.65 25.86
CA GLN A 334 -46.63 -32.94 25.16
C GLN A 334 -46.51 -32.79 23.63
N GLY A 335 -46.35 -31.56 23.12
CA GLY A 335 -46.13 -31.27 21.70
C GLY A 335 -47.41 -31.06 20.87
N GLU A 336 -48.58 -30.98 21.50
CA GLU A 336 -49.86 -30.74 20.83
C GLU A 336 -50.18 -29.23 20.76
N THR A 337 -50.84 -28.78 19.69
CA THR A 337 -51.18 -27.36 19.51
C THR A 337 -52.56 -27.04 20.06
N THR A 338 -52.67 -25.99 20.88
CA THR A 338 -53.92 -25.54 21.52
C THR A 338 -54.14 -24.04 21.32
N THR A 339 -55.40 -23.61 21.45
CA THR A 339 -55.81 -22.21 21.47
C THR A 339 -56.05 -21.67 22.89
N GLU A 340 -55.94 -22.50 23.92
CA GLU A 340 -56.17 -22.13 25.32
C GLU A 340 -54.86 -21.76 26.02
N SER A 341 -54.75 -20.50 26.46
CA SER A 341 -53.59 -20.02 27.22
C SER A 341 -53.73 -20.39 28.70
N GLY A 342 -53.04 -21.44 29.15
CA GLY A 342 -52.83 -21.74 30.57
C GLY A 342 -51.41 -21.33 31.00
N GLN A 343 -51.29 -20.53 32.06
CA GLN A 343 -50.00 -20.21 32.68
C GLN A 343 -49.72 -21.20 33.82
N GLU A 344 -48.65 -21.99 33.74
CA GLU A 344 -48.07 -22.64 34.93
C GLU A 344 -47.43 -21.53 35.79
N TYR A 345 -47.91 -21.35 37.02
CA TYR A 345 -47.33 -20.37 37.94
C TYR A 345 -46.08 -20.96 38.61
N LEU A 346 -44.91 -20.42 38.25
CA LEU A 346 -43.67 -20.67 38.98
C LEU A 346 -43.75 -19.97 40.34
N VAL A 347 -43.63 -20.73 41.43
CA VAL A 347 -43.70 -20.18 42.79
C VAL A 347 -42.34 -19.64 43.20
N ASN A 348 -42.28 -18.36 43.55
CA ASN A 348 -41.07 -17.70 44.05
C ASN A 348 -41.28 -17.24 45.49
N ARG A 349 -40.27 -17.39 46.35
CA ARG A 349 -40.24 -16.82 47.71
C ARG A 349 -39.18 -15.71 47.71
N ASP A 350 -39.58 -14.48 48.04
CA ASP A 350 -38.70 -13.30 48.09
C ASP A 350 -37.86 -13.09 46.81
N GLY A 351 -38.49 -13.30 45.64
CA GLY A 351 -37.84 -13.11 44.33
C GLY A 351 -36.88 -14.23 43.91
N SER A 352 -36.72 -15.27 44.73
CA SER A 352 -35.90 -16.44 44.42
C SER A 352 -36.75 -17.62 43.98
N ALA A 353 -36.30 -18.31 42.93
CA ALA A 353 -36.93 -19.54 42.45
C ALA A 353 -36.82 -20.65 43.51
N LEU A 354 -37.90 -21.42 43.65
CA LEU A 354 -37.98 -22.53 44.58
C LEU A 354 -37.75 -23.87 43.87
N TYR A 355 -37.12 -24.78 44.58
CA TYR A 355 -36.67 -26.07 44.08
C TYR A 355 -37.05 -27.18 45.06
N LEU A 356 -37.11 -28.40 44.53
CA LEU A 356 -37.36 -29.63 45.28
C LEU A 356 -36.06 -30.15 45.90
N ALA A 357 -36.18 -30.90 47.01
CA ALA A 357 -35.03 -31.61 47.56
C ALA A 357 -34.55 -32.75 46.63
N PRO A 358 -33.27 -33.16 46.72
CA PRO A 358 -32.74 -34.35 46.05
C PRO A 358 -33.57 -35.61 46.31
N SER A 359 -33.68 -36.46 45.30
CA SER A 359 -34.48 -37.71 45.31
C SER A 359 -33.96 -38.80 46.24
N ASP A 360 -32.70 -38.70 46.69
CA ASP A 360 -31.96 -39.79 47.35
C ASP A 360 -31.95 -39.73 48.90
N ILE A 361 -32.73 -38.83 49.50
CA ILE A 361 -32.72 -38.63 50.96
C ILE A 361 -33.45 -39.79 51.65
N ASN A 362 -32.68 -40.65 52.33
CA ASN A 362 -33.09 -41.91 52.96
C ASN A 362 -34.13 -41.83 54.11
N ASN A 363 -34.92 -40.76 54.26
CA ASN A 363 -36.07 -40.74 55.17
C ASN A 363 -37.06 -39.57 54.94
N GLN A 364 -37.11 -38.96 53.75
CA GLN A 364 -38.08 -37.91 53.42
C GLN A 364 -38.98 -38.36 52.25
N THR A 365 -40.24 -38.67 52.53
CA THR A 365 -41.26 -38.93 51.50
C THR A 365 -41.73 -37.66 50.79
N ASP A 366 -41.45 -36.49 51.37
CA ASP A 366 -41.85 -35.19 50.82
C ASP A 366 -40.63 -34.37 50.39
N ARG A 367 -40.47 -34.22 49.06
CA ARG A 367 -39.43 -33.38 48.43
C ARG A 367 -39.79 -31.89 48.43
N THR A 368 -41.03 -31.53 48.77
CA THR A 368 -41.58 -30.16 48.62
C THR A 368 -41.36 -29.27 49.85
N ASN A 369 -40.74 -29.80 50.92
CA ASN A 369 -40.53 -29.08 52.17
C ASN A 369 -41.85 -28.58 52.79
N ASN A 370 -42.84 -29.45 52.98
CA ASN A 370 -44.19 -29.06 53.42
C ASN A 370 -44.80 -27.98 52.51
N ASN A 371 -44.67 -28.14 51.19
CA ASN A 371 -45.21 -27.23 50.17
C ASN A 371 -44.59 -25.81 50.14
N ASN A 372 -43.44 -25.61 50.79
CA ASN A 372 -42.74 -24.32 50.85
C ASN A 372 -41.54 -24.21 49.88
N GLY A 373 -41.07 -25.34 49.34
CA GLY A 373 -39.88 -25.41 48.48
C GLY A 373 -38.57 -25.01 49.19
N TYR A 374 -37.45 -25.16 48.48
CA TYR A 374 -36.13 -24.70 48.91
C TYR A 374 -35.61 -23.60 47.99
N THR A 375 -35.06 -22.54 48.56
CA THR A 375 -34.29 -21.55 47.78
C THR A 375 -32.92 -22.10 47.41
N ARG A 376 -32.22 -21.49 46.44
CA ARG A 376 -30.86 -21.89 46.05
C ARG A 376 -29.90 -21.96 47.24
N GLN A 377 -29.91 -20.95 48.11
CA GLN A 377 -29.02 -20.92 49.29
C GLN A 377 -29.35 -22.03 50.29
N GLU A 378 -30.64 -22.32 50.51
CA GLU A 378 -31.06 -23.43 51.36
C GLU A 378 -30.72 -24.78 50.75
N LEU A 379 -30.74 -24.92 49.42
CA LEU A 379 -30.29 -26.13 48.74
C LEU A 379 -28.79 -26.34 48.90
N GLU A 380 -28.00 -25.31 48.63
CA GLU A 380 -26.54 -25.31 48.77
C GLU A 380 -26.14 -25.71 50.18
N GLN A 381 -26.69 -25.06 51.21
CA GLN A 381 -26.31 -25.31 52.61
C GLN A 381 -26.79 -26.65 53.17
N ASN A 382 -27.98 -27.11 52.78
CA ASN A 382 -28.57 -28.30 53.40
C ASN A 382 -28.23 -29.60 52.67
N PHE A 383 -27.88 -29.55 51.38
CA PHE A 383 -27.77 -30.76 50.57
C PHE A 383 -26.49 -30.89 49.75
N PHE A 384 -25.74 -29.82 49.48
CA PHE A 384 -24.51 -29.86 48.69
C PHE A 384 -23.29 -29.60 49.58
N ASP A 385 -22.12 -30.11 49.18
CA ASP A 385 -20.86 -29.87 49.90
C ASP A 385 -20.38 -28.42 49.71
N ASP A 386 -19.93 -27.77 50.78
CA ASP A 386 -19.40 -26.40 50.78
C ASP A 386 -18.17 -26.23 49.88
N TYR A 387 -17.34 -27.28 49.73
CA TYR A 387 -16.06 -27.16 49.04
C TYR A 387 -16.15 -27.24 47.51
N TYR A 388 -17.03 -28.12 47.00
CA TYR A 388 -17.16 -28.40 45.57
C TYR A 388 -18.57 -28.15 45.02
N GLN A 389 -19.52 -27.77 45.88
CA GLN A 389 -20.92 -27.50 45.53
C GLN A 389 -21.55 -28.63 44.70
N GLN A 390 -21.20 -29.87 45.03
CA GLN A 390 -21.67 -31.07 44.35
C GLN A 390 -22.13 -32.13 45.35
N ARG A 391 -23.08 -32.95 44.93
CA ARG A 391 -23.62 -34.06 45.70
C ARG A 391 -23.75 -35.27 44.79
N HIS A 392 -23.55 -36.46 45.35
CA HIS A 392 -23.85 -37.69 44.65
C HIS A 392 -25.34 -38.02 44.80
N ILE A 393 -26.11 -37.97 43.71
CA ILE A 393 -27.55 -38.22 43.66
C ILE A 393 -27.78 -39.38 42.68
N ASP A 394 -28.50 -40.43 43.11
CA ASP A 394 -28.91 -41.57 42.25
C ASP A 394 -27.76 -42.19 41.41
N GLY A 395 -26.57 -42.33 42.01
CA GLY A 395 -25.42 -42.97 41.36
C GLY A 395 -24.51 -42.02 40.56
N LYS A 396 -24.77 -40.70 40.57
CA LYS A 396 -23.97 -39.71 39.81
C LYS A 396 -23.64 -38.48 40.65
N TRP A 397 -22.45 -37.92 40.44
CA TRP A 397 -22.10 -36.60 40.97
C TRP A 397 -22.79 -35.51 40.17
N VAL A 398 -23.57 -34.67 40.86
CA VAL A 398 -24.31 -33.55 40.27
C VAL A 398 -23.92 -32.28 41.03
N THR A 399 -23.54 -31.24 40.29
CA THR A 399 -23.28 -29.90 40.84
C THR A 399 -24.59 -29.15 41.08
N ILE A 400 -24.59 -28.20 42.02
CA ILE A 400 -25.76 -27.34 42.30
C ILE A 400 -26.27 -26.65 41.03
N GLU A 401 -25.38 -26.17 40.17
CA GLU A 401 -25.75 -25.46 38.94
C GLU A 401 -26.49 -26.37 37.96
N ASN A 402 -26.00 -27.60 37.79
CA ASN A 402 -26.66 -28.59 36.92
C ASN A 402 -27.99 -29.06 37.53
N TYR A 403 -28.07 -29.17 38.86
CA TYR A 403 -29.29 -29.56 39.56
C TYR A 403 -30.42 -28.53 39.40
N ILE A 404 -30.07 -27.23 39.52
CA ILE A 404 -30.97 -26.09 39.39
C ILE A 404 -31.38 -25.82 37.93
N ALA A 405 -30.52 -26.17 36.98
CA ALA A 405 -30.79 -26.04 35.54
C ALA A 405 -31.84 -27.05 35.05
N ASP A 406 -31.99 -28.19 35.75
CA ASP A 406 -32.98 -29.20 35.41
C ASP A 406 -34.42 -28.71 35.78
N PRO A 407 -35.32 -28.56 34.79
CA PRO A 407 -36.69 -28.10 35.04
C PRO A 407 -37.50 -29.01 35.95
N GLU A 408 -37.17 -30.31 36.01
CA GLU A 408 -37.87 -31.31 36.84
C GLU A 408 -37.65 -31.07 38.34
N ASN A 409 -36.56 -30.40 38.71
CA ASN A 409 -36.22 -30.11 40.11
C ASN A 409 -36.79 -28.77 40.59
N ARG A 410 -37.53 -28.03 39.74
CA ARG A 410 -38.21 -26.80 40.17
C ARG A 410 -39.50 -27.12 40.90
N PHE A 411 -39.74 -26.38 41.98
CA PHE A 411 -41.01 -26.45 42.69
C PHE A 411 -42.10 -25.70 41.91
N LYS A 412 -43.15 -26.42 41.52
CA LYS A 412 -44.32 -25.91 40.80
C LYS A 412 -45.57 -26.17 41.66
N LYS A 413 -46.58 -25.31 41.61
CA LYS A 413 -47.79 -25.41 42.43
C LYS A 413 -49.06 -25.34 41.61
#